data_AF-A0A7Y7TJH9-F1
#
_entry.id   AF-A0A7Y7TJH9-F1
#
_cell.length_a   1.000
_cell.length_b   1.000
_cell.length_c   1.000
_cell.angle_alpha   90.00
_cell.angle_beta   90.00
_cell.angle_gamma   90.00
#
_symmetry.space_group_name_H-M   'P 1'
#
loop_
_entity.id
_entity.type
_entity.pdbx_description
1 polymer ?
#
loop_
_entity_poly.entity_id
_entity_poly.type
_entity_poly.pdbx_seq_one_letter_code
_entity_poly.pdbx_strand_id
1 'polypeptide(L)'
;MMKGRKAFILFTEKIKWLLLLIIPCVLLIEFTSEKQPYFWDNRYDPSYAYLLNGLNLSLTHGNVGHIDHPGTTVQVMAAFIIKVTYQFRNKSIPMAEDVLRNPEFYLRVIALCFTFGNILLLVLLGFIAFKATGEIIYGLLFQSLPFLFNTYLRHQLFYEVKPEPILFSVQMILISVFLIETTGIGLKGKINTAKWGLSDKIIDGIQWKIIVYAVLIGFCLTTKIHSFPLFFFPFLMIQSVRNKILYSVTTLLSFLFFTIPIWVSYPKMFTWIYELFLHSGRYGKGPADIVDKTMYFVNLIGIFKTQPIFTGIMLASFLVLIVPFFKRGKNLQYKYLLAIFMVEIFAILLISKQYKMHYLISIIPMSMLNIYLIFKLINRAQWEKPMILFFICISVLLNFNYHISKPYNTKPIETEKNALNIFSYSSADQREAFFFGNGYAKMEWAEMLNSIYPECYFYNQWKNTYNTWDKSIEADSLRKINSRIIVYGRKAKLQLLYQSTEVVQLDSTRFLIKP
;
A
#
# COMPACT_ATOMS: atom_id res chain seq x y z
N MET A 1 -46.04 29.25 -0.80
CA MET A 1 -44.59 29.57 -0.75
C MET A 1 -43.75 28.72 0.22
N MET A 2 -44.12 28.53 1.49
CA MET A 2 -43.28 27.80 2.47
C MET A 2 -43.05 26.30 2.16
N LYS A 3 -44.03 25.57 1.61
CA LYS A 3 -43.86 24.15 1.21
C LYS A 3 -42.86 23.99 0.06
N GLY A 4 -42.89 24.89 -0.93
CA GLY A 4 -41.94 24.90 -2.05
C GLY A 4 -40.49 25.17 -1.63
N ARG A 5 -40.27 26.09 -0.68
CA ARG A 5 -38.93 26.40 -0.16
C ARG A 5 -38.32 25.24 0.64
N LYS A 6 -39.13 24.54 1.46
CA LYS A 6 -38.68 23.31 2.16
C LYS A 6 -38.36 22.17 1.19
N ALA A 7 -39.21 21.96 0.18
CA ALA A 7 -38.96 20.95 -0.85
C ALA A 7 -37.68 21.25 -1.65
N PHE A 8 -37.45 22.51 -2.02
CA PHE A 8 -36.23 22.95 -2.72
C PHE A 8 -34.97 22.76 -1.86
N ILE A 9 -35.01 23.07 -0.56
CA ILE A 9 -33.88 22.83 0.36
C ILE A 9 -33.60 21.33 0.51
N LEU A 10 -34.65 20.51 0.66
CA LEU A 10 -34.49 19.05 0.73
C LEU A 10 -33.91 18.48 -0.57
N PHE A 11 -34.32 19.01 -1.72
CA PHE A 11 -33.80 18.61 -3.02
C PHE A 11 -32.31 18.99 -3.19
N THR A 12 -31.93 20.21 -2.83
CA THR A 12 -30.52 20.65 -2.91
C THR A 12 -29.62 19.90 -1.93
N GLU A 13 -30.10 19.55 -0.74
CA GLU A 13 -29.38 18.67 0.18
C GLU A 13 -29.21 17.26 -0.40
N LYS A 14 -30.26 16.67 -1.01
CA LYS A 14 -30.15 15.36 -1.68
C LYS A 14 -29.12 15.37 -2.82
N ILE A 15 -29.04 16.44 -3.61
CA ILE A 15 -28.03 16.57 -4.67
C ILE A 15 -26.61 16.52 -4.09
N LYS A 16 -26.34 17.22 -2.98
CA LYS A 16 -25.01 17.20 -2.33
C LYS A 16 -24.59 15.77 -1.94
N TRP A 17 -25.52 14.96 -1.45
CA TRP A 17 -25.24 13.56 -1.14
C TRP A 17 -24.87 12.73 -2.38
N LEU A 18 -25.55 12.96 -3.50
CA LEU A 18 -25.25 12.28 -4.76
C LEU A 18 -23.88 12.68 -5.31
N LEU A 19 -23.44 13.92 -5.11
CA LEU A 19 -22.11 14.37 -5.54
C LEU A 19 -20.97 13.57 -4.88
N LEU A 20 -21.14 13.13 -3.63
CA LEU A 20 -20.16 12.28 -2.93
C LEU A 20 -20.03 10.87 -3.52
N LEU A 21 -20.89 10.49 -4.47
CA LEU A 21 -20.78 9.18 -5.14
C LEU A 21 -20.01 9.27 -6.45
N ILE A 22 -19.79 10.46 -7.00
CA ILE A 22 -19.15 10.62 -8.33
C ILE A 22 -17.75 10.04 -8.35
N ILE A 23 -16.87 10.49 -7.46
CA ILE A 23 -15.47 10.02 -7.41
C ILE A 23 -15.39 8.50 -7.10
N PRO A 24 -16.08 7.98 -6.07
CA PRO A 24 -16.15 6.54 -5.82
C PRO A 24 -16.61 5.70 -7.02
N CYS A 25 -17.64 6.16 -7.74
CA CYS A 25 -18.14 5.46 -8.93
C CYS A 25 -17.11 5.46 -10.07
N VAL A 26 -16.41 6.58 -10.31
CA VAL A 26 -15.34 6.65 -11.31
C VAL A 26 -14.23 5.65 -10.99
N LEU A 27 -13.80 5.58 -9.73
CA LEU A 27 -12.76 4.63 -9.29
C LEU A 27 -13.23 3.17 -9.40
N LEU A 28 -14.50 2.89 -9.12
CA LEU A 28 -15.09 1.56 -9.28
C LEU A 28 -15.10 1.13 -10.76
N ILE A 29 -15.48 2.04 -11.66
CA ILE A 29 -15.46 1.79 -13.11
C ILE A 29 -14.03 1.53 -13.58
N GLU A 30 -13.07 2.38 -13.19
CA GLU A 30 -11.64 2.18 -13.46
C GLU A 30 -11.23 0.77 -13.01
N PHE A 31 -11.58 0.39 -11.78
CA PHE A 31 -11.24 -0.93 -11.23
C PHE A 31 -11.79 -2.10 -12.06
N THR A 32 -13.07 -2.06 -12.39
CA THR A 32 -13.72 -3.15 -13.14
C THR A 32 -13.21 -3.29 -14.57
N SER A 33 -12.53 -2.27 -15.11
CA SER A 33 -11.94 -2.31 -16.45
C SER A 33 -10.64 -3.12 -16.51
N GLU A 34 -9.97 -3.34 -15.37
CA GLU A 34 -8.73 -4.12 -15.31
C GLU A 34 -9.01 -5.62 -15.40
N LYS A 35 -8.31 -6.28 -16.34
CA LYS A 35 -8.51 -7.71 -16.67
C LYS A 35 -7.22 -8.51 -16.67
N GLN A 36 -6.07 -7.89 -16.40
CA GLN A 36 -4.80 -8.58 -16.49
C GLN A 36 -4.57 -9.55 -15.32
N PRO A 37 -4.00 -10.73 -15.61
CA PRO A 37 -3.53 -11.65 -14.58
C PRO A 37 -2.43 -11.05 -13.69
N TYR A 38 -2.35 -11.51 -12.45
CA TYR A 38 -1.36 -11.11 -11.47
C TYR A 38 0.03 -11.66 -11.78
N PHE A 39 0.15 -12.76 -12.52
CA PHE A 39 1.46 -13.26 -12.96
C PHE A 39 2.13 -12.40 -14.05
N TRP A 40 1.47 -11.36 -14.56
CA TRP A 40 2.05 -10.43 -15.55
C TRP A 40 2.85 -9.28 -14.91
N ASP A 41 3.84 -8.78 -15.65
CA ASP A 41 4.63 -7.57 -15.39
C ASP A 41 5.08 -7.34 -13.93
N ASN A 42 5.52 -8.42 -13.27
CA ASN A 42 5.94 -8.43 -11.85
C ASN A 42 4.84 -8.09 -10.83
N ARG A 43 3.56 -8.12 -11.19
CA ARG A 43 2.45 -7.97 -10.22
C ARG A 43 2.39 -9.12 -9.22
N TYR A 44 2.98 -10.28 -9.55
CA TYR A 44 3.10 -11.42 -8.64
C TYR A 44 4.02 -11.14 -7.46
N ASP A 45 4.90 -10.15 -7.55
CA ASP A 45 5.70 -9.64 -6.44
C ASP A 45 5.03 -8.40 -5.79
N PRO A 46 4.52 -8.48 -4.55
CA PRO A 46 4.38 -9.68 -3.68
C PRO A 46 3.02 -10.40 -3.71
N SER A 47 2.15 -10.19 -4.71
CA SER A 47 0.78 -10.77 -4.68
C SER A 47 0.74 -12.29 -4.42
N TYR A 48 1.58 -13.08 -5.08
CA TYR A 48 1.64 -14.54 -4.87
C TYR A 48 2.25 -14.92 -3.51
N ALA A 49 3.18 -14.12 -2.97
CA ALA A 49 3.68 -14.31 -1.62
C ALA A 49 2.55 -14.12 -0.59
N TYR A 50 1.70 -13.10 -0.75
CA TYR A 50 0.53 -12.90 0.11
C TYR A 50 -0.54 -13.97 -0.05
N LEU A 51 -0.79 -14.45 -1.28
CA LEU A 51 -1.73 -15.55 -1.51
C LEU A 51 -1.33 -16.81 -0.72
N LEU A 52 -0.08 -17.25 -0.87
CA LEU A 52 0.38 -18.50 -0.28
C LEU A 52 0.57 -18.40 1.24
N ASN A 53 1.03 -17.25 1.76
CA ASN A 53 1.08 -17.05 3.22
C ASN A 53 -0.32 -16.91 3.82
N GLY A 54 -1.27 -16.30 3.11
CA GLY A 54 -2.69 -16.32 3.48
C GLY A 54 -3.26 -17.74 3.48
N LEU A 55 -2.88 -18.57 2.50
CA LEU A 55 -3.27 -19.98 2.45
C LEU A 55 -2.72 -20.75 3.67
N ASN A 56 -1.45 -20.58 4.03
CA ASN A 56 -0.84 -21.19 5.22
C ASN A 56 -1.65 -20.84 6.48
N LEU A 57 -1.92 -19.55 6.70
CA LEU A 57 -2.71 -19.09 7.85
C LEU A 57 -4.16 -19.59 7.81
N SER A 58 -4.75 -19.72 6.62
CA SER A 58 -6.12 -20.23 6.48
C SER A 58 -6.23 -21.69 6.92
N LEU A 59 -5.18 -22.49 6.70
CA LEU A 59 -5.14 -23.88 7.14
C LEU A 59 -4.60 -24.02 8.57
N THR A 60 -4.47 -22.93 9.32
CA THR A 60 -3.86 -22.88 10.67
C THR A 60 -2.42 -23.40 10.73
N HIS A 61 -1.74 -23.49 9.58
CA HIS A 61 -0.32 -23.77 9.54
C HIS A 61 0.38 -22.47 9.98
N GLY A 62 0.97 -22.46 11.17
CA GLY A 62 1.76 -21.31 11.68
C GLY A 62 3.02 -21.01 10.86
N ASN A 63 3.17 -21.64 9.69
CA ASN A 63 4.36 -21.58 8.85
C ASN A 63 4.31 -20.37 7.90
N VAL A 64 4.24 -19.16 8.45
CA VAL A 64 4.37 -17.93 7.64
C VAL A 64 5.85 -17.69 7.34
N GLY A 65 6.18 -17.60 6.04
CA GLY A 65 7.53 -17.35 5.53
C GLY A 65 7.81 -15.89 5.20
N HIS A 66 6.79 -15.12 4.83
CA HIS A 66 6.94 -13.75 4.40
C HIS A 66 6.98 -12.81 5.62
N ILE A 67 8.15 -12.76 6.25
CA ILE A 67 8.44 -12.02 7.49
C ILE A 67 9.50 -10.94 7.29
N ASP A 68 10.02 -10.84 6.07
CA ASP A 68 11.03 -9.90 5.59
C ASP A 68 10.49 -8.48 5.36
N HIS A 69 9.31 -8.20 5.93
CA HIS A 69 8.80 -6.90 6.37
C HIS A 69 7.48 -7.12 7.13
N PRO A 70 6.99 -6.16 7.93
CA PRO A 70 5.64 -6.24 8.47
C PRO A 70 4.63 -6.28 7.31
N GLY A 71 3.73 -7.25 7.34
CA GLY A 71 2.67 -7.49 6.36
C GLY A 71 1.59 -8.46 6.88
N THR A 72 1.62 -8.79 8.17
CA THR A 72 0.76 -9.82 8.78
C THR A 72 -0.71 -9.48 8.69
N THR A 73 -1.07 -8.19 8.73
CA THR A 73 -2.46 -7.75 8.53
C THR A 73 -3.01 -8.21 7.18
N VAL A 74 -2.22 -8.08 6.10
CA VAL A 74 -2.60 -8.52 4.76
C VAL A 74 -2.72 -10.05 4.70
N GLN A 75 -1.78 -10.77 5.31
CA GLN A 75 -1.80 -12.24 5.33
C GLN A 75 -3.05 -12.77 6.06
N VAL A 76 -3.40 -12.18 7.19
CA VAL A 76 -4.60 -12.54 7.97
C VAL A 76 -5.87 -12.23 7.19
N MET A 77 -5.94 -11.05 6.55
CA MET A 77 -7.09 -10.69 5.71
C MET A 77 -7.21 -11.62 4.50
N ALA A 78 -6.11 -11.93 3.82
CA ALA A 78 -6.07 -12.89 2.73
C ALA A 78 -6.55 -14.28 3.18
N ALA A 79 -6.09 -14.76 4.35
CA ALA A 79 -6.51 -16.03 4.92
C ALA A 79 -8.03 -16.08 5.18
N PHE A 80 -8.58 -15.02 5.76
CA PHE A 80 -10.02 -14.89 6.00
C PHE A 80 -10.80 -14.90 4.68
N ILE A 81 -10.37 -14.09 3.70
CA ILE A 81 -11.03 -14.00 2.39
C ILE A 81 -10.97 -15.35 1.66
N ILE A 82 -9.84 -16.06 1.68
CA ILE A 82 -9.70 -17.40 1.10
C ILE A 82 -10.71 -18.37 1.72
N LYS A 83 -10.81 -18.42 3.06
CA LYS A 83 -11.78 -19.28 3.76
C LYS A 83 -13.22 -19.01 3.34
N VAL A 84 -13.60 -17.73 3.35
CA VAL A 84 -14.97 -17.32 2.99
C VAL A 84 -15.24 -17.66 1.53
N THR A 85 -14.30 -17.35 0.63
CA THR A 85 -14.41 -17.62 -0.81
C THR A 85 -14.59 -19.11 -1.08
N TYR A 86 -13.80 -19.97 -0.43
CA TYR A 86 -13.89 -21.42 -0.61
C TYR A 86 -15.25 -21.99 -0.17
N GLN A 87 -15.98 -21.34 0.76
CA GLN A 87 -17.34 -21.78 1.12
C GLN A 87 -18.32 -21.73 -0.06
N PHE A 88 -18.05 -20.89 -1.06
CA PHE A 88 -18.86 -20.71 -2.26
C PHE A 88 -18.27 -21.44 -3.49
N ARG A 89 -17.19 -22.20 -3.32
CA ARG A 89 -16.56 -22.99 -4.39
C ARG A 89 -17.12 -24.41 -4.41
N ASN A 90 -16.86 -25.13 -5.50
CA ASN A 90 -17.12 -26.56 -5.56
C ASN A 90 -16.14 -27.28 -4.62
N LYS A 91 -16.67 -27.90 -3.56
CA LYS A 91 -15.89 -28.57 -2.50
C LYS A 91 -15.45 -29.99 -2.88
N SER A 92 -15.39 -30.31 -4.17
CA SER A 92 -14.93 -31.61 -4.68
C SER A 92 -13.44 -31.85 -4.47
N ILE A 93 -12.65 -30.79 -4.30
CA ILE A 93 -11.22 -30.85 -3.97
C ILE A 93 -10.92 -30.02 -2.70
N PRO A 94 -9.87 -30.37 -1.93
CA PRO A 94 -9.46 -29.60 -0.76
C PRO A 94 -9.14 -28.14 -1.10
N MET A 95 -9.34 -27.24 -0.12
CA MET A 95 -9.12 -25.79 -0.30
C MET A 95 -7.72 -25.44 -0.83
N ALA A 96 -6.68 -26.10 -0.32
CA ALA A 96 -5.31 -25.89 -0.78
C ALA A 96 -5.18 -26.15 -2.29
N GLU A 97 -5.67 -27.30 -2.73
CA GLU A 97 -5.63 -27.69 -4.13
C GLU A 97 -6.48 -26.75 -5.00
N ASP A 98 -7.67 -26.34 -4.54
CA ASP A 98 -8.51 -25.38 -5.26
C ASP A 98 -7.82 -24.03 -5.45
N VAL A 99 -7.14 -23.52 -4.42
CA VAL A 99 -6.38 -22.28 -4.48
C VAL A 99 -5.19 -22.40 -5.45
N LEU A 100 -4.42 -23.49 -5.38
CA LEU A 100 -3.27 -23.69 -6.25
C LEU A 100 -3.67 -23.94 -7.72
N ARG A 101 -4.84 -24.52 -7.98
CA ARG A 101 -5.39 -24.65 -9.33
C ARG A 101 -6.02 -23.36 -9.86
N ASN A 102 -6.47 -22.46 -8.98
CA ASN A 102 -7.19 -21.24 -9.35
C ASN A 102 -6.62 -19.96 -8.69
N PRO A 103 -5.30 -19.71 -8.71
CA PRO A 103 -4.69 -18.63 -7.92
C PRO A 103 -5.17 -17.24 -8.33
N GLU A 104 -5.34 -17.02 -9.63
CA GLU A 104 -5.80 -15.76 -10.22
C GLU A 104 -7.21 -15.40 -9.76
N PHE A 105 -8.08 -16.39 -9.60
CA PHE A 105 -9.42 -16.19 -9.07
C PHE A 105 -9.36 -15.72 -7.61
N TYR A 106 -8.61 -16.40 -6.76
CA TYR A 106 -8.48 -16.03 -5.35
C TYR A 106 -7.80 -14.67 -5.17
N LEU A 107 -6.72 -14.38 -5.91
CA LEU A 107 -6.07 -13.08 -5.92
C LEU A 107 -7.04 -11.96 -6.33
N ARG A 108 -7.87 -12.20 -7.36
CA ARG A 108 -8.88 -11.24 -7.80
C ARG A 108 -9.94 -10.99 -6.74
N VAL A 109 -10.41 -12.03 -6.03
CA VAL A 109 -11.37 -11.86 -4.93
C VAL A 109 -10.75 -11.08 -3.78
N ILE A 110 -9.50 -11.37 -3.40
CA ILE A 110 -8.78 -10.62 -2.35
C ILE A 110 -8.65 -9.14 -2.73
N ALA A 111 -8.17 -8.86 -3.93
CA ALA A 111 -8.03 -7.48 -4.41
C ALA A 111 -9.39 -6.76 -4.49
N LEU A 112 -10.44 -7.44 -4.95
CA LEU A 112 -11.81 -6.89 -4.98
C LEU A 112 -12.27 -6.52 -3.57
N CYS A 113 -12.05 -7.38 -2.56
CA CYS A 113 -12.39 -7.06 -1.18
C CYS A 113 -11.63 -5.83 -0.66
N PHE A 114 -10.33 -5.73 -0.94
CA PHE A 114 -9.52 -4.57 -0.54
C PHE A 114 -10.01 -3.29 -1.21
N THR A 115 -10.26 -3.34 -2.51
CA THR A 115 -10.72 -2.21 -3.31
C THR A 115 -12.12 -1.75 -2.93
N PHE A 116 -13.06 -2.68 -2.78
CA PHE A 116 -14.41 -2.34 -2.35
C PHE A 116 -14.39 -1.74 -0.93
N GLY A 117 -13.59 -2.30 -0.03
CA GLY A 117 -13.35 -1.73 1.30
C GLY A 117 -12.81 -0.29 1.24
N ASN A 118 -11.81 -0.04 0.38
CA ASN A 118 -11.25 1.29 0.17
C ASN A 118 -12.27 2.27 -0.41
N ILE A 119 -13.08 1.86 -1.39
CA ILE A 119 -14.13 2.70 -1.97
C ILE A 119 -15.19 3.05 -0.92
N LEU A 120 -15.62 2.08 -0.11
CA LEU A 120 -16.58 2.31 0.97
C LEU A 120 -16.02 3.29 2.02
N LEU A 121 -14.76 3.11 2.42
CA LEU A 121 -14.09 4.02 3.34
C LEU A 121 -13.88 5.42 2.75
N LEU A 122 -13.66 5.53 1.44
CA LEU A 122 -13.58 6.82 0.75
C LEU A 122 -14.92 7.55 0.73
N VAL A 123 -16.02 6.84 0.49
CA VAL A 123 -17.39 7.36 0.64
C VAL A 123 -17.61 7.86 2.07
N LEU A 124 -17.25 7.04 3.06
CA LEU A 124 -17.39 7.38 4.48
C LEU A 124 -16.54 8.59 4.86
N LEU A 125 -15.29 8.68 4.40
CA LEU A 125 -14.41 9.82 4.64
C LEU A 125 -14.99 11.10 4.05
N GLY A 126 -15.50 11.06 2.80
CA GLY A 126 -16.18 12.20 2.18
C GLY A 126 -17.44 12.63 2.94
N PHE A 127 -18.23 11.66 3.41
CA PHE A 127 -19.39 11.91 4.27
C PHE A 127 -18.99 12.58 5.58
N ILE A 128 -17.99 12.03 6.28
CA ILE A 128 -17.49 12.56 7.55
C ILE A 128 -16.95 13.98 7.35
N ALA A 129 -16.14 14.21 6.32
CA ALA A 129 -15.62 15.53 5.99
C ALA A 129 -16.73 16.54 5.68
N PHE A 130 -17.74 16.15 4.90
CA PHE A 130 -18.90 17.02 4.64
C PHE A 130 -19.66 17.35 5.92
N LYS A 131 -19.93 16.35 6.79
CA LYS A 131 -20.57 16.59 8.08
C LYS A 131 -19.71 17.45 9.01
N ALA A 132 -18.40 17.27 8.99
CA ALA A 132 -17.43 17.95 9.85
C ALA A 132 -17.33 19.43 9.54
N THR A 133 -17.36 19.73 8.25
CA THR A 133 -17.14 21.07 7.74
C THR A 133 -18.44 21.78 7.38
N GLY A 134 -19.56 21.06 7.25
CA GLY A 134 -20.83 21.61 6.73
C GLY A 134 -20.79 21.93 5.23
N GLU A 135 -19.69 21.62 4.54
CA GLU A 135 -19.39 22.11 3.19
C GLU A 135 -18.99 20.95 2.28
N ILE A 136 -19.78 20.72 1.23
CA ILE A 136 -19.64 19.55 0.34
C ILE A 136 -18.28 19.51 -0.35
N ILE A 137 -17.68 20.68 -0.59
CA ILE A 137 -16.40 20.80 -1.28
C ILE A 137 -15.25 20.13 -0.51
N TYR A 138 -15.29 20.08 0.83
CA TYR A 138 -14.29 19.33 1.58
C TYR A 138 -14.56 17.83 1.54
N GLY A 139 -15.83 17.41 1.48
CA GLY A 139 -16.16 16.01 1.19
C GLY A 139 -15.54 15.54 -0.11
N LEU A 140 -15.68 16.33 -1.17
CA LEU A 140 -15.07 16.07 -2.47
C LEU A 140 -13.53 16.17 -2.45
N LEU A 141 -12.96 17.11 -1.68
CA LEU A 141 -11.51 17.22 -1.49
C LEU A 141 -10.93 15.95 -0.85
N PHE A 142 -11.52 15.46 0.24
CA PHE A 142 -11.02 14.23 0.86
C PHE A 142 -11.28 13.00 0.00
N GLN A 143 -12.34 13.00 -0.82
CA GLN A 143 -12.55 11.93 -1.80
C GLN A 143 -11.55 11.97 -2.96
N SER A 144 -10.94 13.12 -3.25
CA SER A 144 -9.89 13.21 -4.28
C SER A 144 -8.53 12.69 -3.80
N LEU A 145 -8.44 12.20 -2.56
CA LEU A 145 -7.25 11.59 -1.96
C LEU A 145 -6.52 10.59 -2.87
N PRO A 146 -7.18 9.63 -3.56
CA PRO A 146 -6.52 8.72 -4.49
C PRO A 146 -5.73 9.40 -5.62
N PHE A 147 -6.08 10.64 -5.98
CA PHE A 147 -5.43 11.41 -7.03
C PHE A 147 -4.23 12.24 -6.53
N LEU A 148 -3.90 12.19 -5.23
CA LEU A 148 -2.58 12.65 -4.77
C LEU A 148 -1.46 11.73 -5.24
N PHE A 149 -1.79 10.45 -5.39
CA PHE A 149 -0.88 9.45 -5.91
C PHE A 149 -0.81 9.56 -7.42
N ASN A 150 0.39 9.40 -7.96
CA ASN A 150 0.49 9.17 -9.40
C ASN A 150 -0.19 7.84 -9.77
N THR A 151 -0.39 7.61 -11.07
CA THR A 151 -1.11 6.43 -11.53
C THR A 151 -0.46 5.10 -11.14
N TYR A 152 0.87 5.02 -11.08
CA TYR A 152 1.54 3.81 -10.64
C TYR A 152 1.18 3.45 -9.20
N LEU A 153 1.24 4.41 -8.26
CA LEU A 153 0.86 4.16 -6.87
C LEU A 153 -0.65 3.94 -6.73
N ARG A 154 -1.48 4.68 -7.47
CA ARG A 154 -2.93 4.45 -7.49
C ARG A 154 -3.26 3.03 -7.95
N HIS A 155 -2.53 2.49 -8.93
CA HIS A 155 -2.68 1.09 -9.34
C HIS A 155 -2.41 0.13 -8.17
N GLN A 156 -1.35 0.36 -7.39
CA GLN A 156 -1.08 -0.47 -6.20
C GLN A 156 -2.18 -0.40 -5.14
N LEU A 157 -2.84 0.75 -4.98
CA LEU A 157 -3.89 0.95 -3.97
C LEU A 157 -5.19 0.19 -4.27
N PHE A 158 -5.49 -0.06 -5.54
CA PHE A 158 -6.79 -0.58 -5.98
C PHE A 158 -6.72 -1.88 -6.79
N TYR A 159 -5.55 -2.37 -7.20
CA TYR A 159 -5.46 -3.51 -8.13
C TYR A 159 -4.50 -4.61 -7.69
N GLU A 160 -3.80 -4.46 -6.58
CA GLU A 160 -2.74 -5.38 -6.17
C GLU A 160 -2.98 -5.93 -4.75
N VAL A 161 -2.57 -7.18 -4.53
CA VAL A 161 -2.65 -7.82 -3.21
C VAL A 161 -1.35 -7.52 -2.47
N LYS A 162 -1.31 -6.37 -1.80
CA LYS A 162 -0.12 -5.85 -1.12
C LYS A 162 -0.50 -5.10 0.18
N PRO A 163 0.47 -4.65 1.00
CA PRO A 163 0.20 -3.80 2.16
C PRO A 163 -0.45 -2.46 1.85
N GLU A 164 -0.20 -1.90 0.66
CA GLU A 164 -0.60 -0.55 0.26
C GLU A 164 -2.12 -0.30 0.35
N PRO A 165 -3.01 -1.14 -0.24
CA PRO A 165 -4.46 -0.98 -0.10
C PRO A 165 -4.93 -0.92 1.37
N ILE A 166 -4.39 -1.79 2.22
CA ILE A 166 -4.78 -1.90 3.63
C ILE A 166 -4.28 -0.70 4.43
N LEU A 167 -3.04 -0.29 4.18
CA LEU A 167 -2.46 0.90 4.80
C LEU A 167 -3.24 2.17 4.41
N PHE A 168 -3.72 2.24 3.18
CA PHE A 168 -4.58 3.32 2.72
C PHE A 168 -5.94 3.33 3.43
N SER A 169 -6.57 2.16 3.61
CA SER A 169 -7.81 2.02 4.40
C SER A 169 -7.68 2.64 5.80
N VAL A 170 -6.62 2.26 6.52
CA VAL A 170 -6.42 2.66 7.91
C VAL A 170 -6.09 4.15 8.02
N GLN A 171 -5.38 4.72 7.05
CA GLN A 171 -5.12 6.16 7.00
C GLN A 171 -6.40 6.97 6.74
N MET A 172 -7.32 6.49 5.89
CA MET A 172 -8.63 7.14 5.74
C MET A 172 -9.43 7.12 7.04
N ILE A 173 -9.35 6.03 7.82
CA ILE A 173 -9.95 5.94 9.15
C ILE A 173 -9.28 6.93 10.10
N LEU A 174 -7.94 7.02 10.10
CA LEU A 174 -7.17 7.94 10.93
C LEU A 174 -7.54 9.40 10.66
N ILE A 175 -7.61 9.79 9.38
CA ILE A 175 -8.07 11.12 8.94
C ILE A 175 -9.52 11.35 9.38
N SER A 176 -10.39 10.36 9.24
CA SER A 176 -11.79 10.47 9.68
C SER A 176 -11.91 10.71 11.19
N VAL A 177 -11.14 9.98 12.00
CA VAL A 177 -11.08 10.15 13.46
C VAL A 177 -10.59 11.55 13.81
N PHE A 178 -9.52 12.01 13.14
CA PHE A 178 -9.01 13.37 13.32
C PHE A 178 -10.07 14.42 12.98
N LEU A 179 -10.78 14.30 11.86
CA LEU A 179 -11.84 15.25 11.48
C LEU A 179 -12.97 15.29 12.50
N ILE A 180 -13.45 14.12 12.95
CA ILE A 180 -14.50 14.02 13.99
C ILE A 180 -14.06 14.71 15.27
N GLU A 181 -12.85 14.43 15.73
CA GLU A 181 -12.30 15.01 16.96
C GLU A 181 -12.14 16.52 16.85
N THR A 182 -11.50 16.97 15.78
CA THR A 182 -11.16 18.38 15.61
C THR A 182 -12.38 19.25 15.41
N THR A 183 -13.40 18.77 14.72
CA THR A 183 -14.63 19.55 14.46
C THR A 183 -15.72 19.35 15.50
N GLY A 184 -15.55 18.39 16.42
CA GLY A 184 -16.48 18.17 17.52
C GLY A 184 -17.84 17.58 17.11
N ILE A 185 -17.92 16.92 15.94
CA ILE A 185 -19.12 16.16 15.57
C ILE A 185 -19.30 15.01 16.55
N GLY A 186 -20.23 15.13 17.48
CA GLY A 186 -20.72 13.95 18.20
C GLY A 186 -21.53 13.06 17.26
N LEU A 187 -21.42 11.73 17.39
CA LEU A 187 -22.28 10.74 16.73
C LEU A 187 -23.79 10.95 16.99
N LYS A 188 -24.16 11.82 17.94
CA LYS A 188 -25.54 12.20 18.28
C LYS A 188 -26.07 13.43 17.53
N GLY A 189 -25.41 13.89 16.46
CA GLY A 189 -26.00 14.83 15.50
C GLY A 189 -26.24 16.26 15.97
N LYS A 190 -25.85 16.63 17.19
CA LYS A 190 -25.82 18.04 17.61
C LYS A 190 -24.54 18.68 17.09
N ILE A 191 -24.65 19.31 15.92
CA ILE A 191 -23.67 20.31 15.45
C ILE A 191 -23.64 21.39 16.53
N ASN A 192 -22.55 21.48 17.28
CA ASN A 192 -22.37 22.60 18.19
C ASN A 192 -22.03 23.80 17.30
N THR A 193 -23.03 24.61 16.96
CA THR A 193 -22.91 25.80 16.10
C THR A 193 -22.14 26.94 16.76
N ALA A 194 -21.23 26.66 17.69
CA ALA A 194 -20.21 27.58 18.14
C ALA A 194 -19.18 27.76 17.01
N LYS A 195 -19.60 28.53 15.99
CA LYS A 195 -18.80 29.25 15.01
C LYS A 195 -17.35 28.74 14.85
N TRP A 196 -17.18 27.66 14.08
CA TRP A 196 -15.92 27.22 13.48
C TRP A 196 -14.69 27.10 14.41
N GLY A 197 -14.89 26.80 15.69
CA GLY A 197 -13.81 26.52 16.61
C GLY A 197 -13.53 25.02 16.67
N LEU A 198 -12.33 24.59 16.28
CA LEU A 198 -11.86 23.29 16.74
C LEU A 198 -11.93 23.28 18.27
N SER A 199 -12.40 22.19 18.86
CA SER A 199 -12.49 22.10 20.32
C SER A 199 -11.11 22.31 20.96
N ASP A 200 -11.00 23.23 21.92
CA ASP A 200 -9.79 23.45 22.73
C ASP A 200 -9.38 22.22 23.57
N LYS A 201 -10.18 21.15 23.56
CA LYS A 201 -9.84 19.90 24.23
C LYS A 201 -8.83 19.13 23.39
N ILE A 202 -7.56 19.34 23.73
CA ILE A 202 -6.44 18.44 23.49
C ILE A 202 -6.89 16.99 23.72
N ILE A 203 -6.37 16.06 22.91
CA ILE A 203 -6.63 14.60 22.93
C ILE A 203 -6.71 14.02 24.36
N ASP A 204 -5.99 14.64 25.31
CA ASP A 204 -5.87 14.28 26.71
C ASP A 204 -7.17 14.19 27.52
N GLY A 205 -8.25 14.84 27.09
CA GLY A 205 -9.50 14.86 27.87
C GLY A 205 -10.29 13.54 27.88
N ILE A 206 -9.98 12.59 26.99
CA ILE A 206 -10.80 11.38 26.76
C ILE A 206 -9.92 10.17 26.39
N GLN A 207 -9.68 9.28 27.35
CA GLN A 207 -8.73 8.15 27.22
C GLN A 207 -9.03 7.19 26.04
N TRP A 208 -10.29 6.96 25.69
CA TRP A 208 -10.63 6.05 24.59
C TRP A 208 -10.11 6.53 23.22
N LYS A 209 -9.99 7.85 23.02
CA LYS A 209 -9.45 8.41 21.77
C LYS A 209 -7.97 8.05 21.60
N ILE A 210 -7.20 8.16 22.68
CA ILE A 210 -5.78 7.78 22.70
C ILE A 210 -5.63 6.30 22.33
N ILE A 211 -6.50 5.45 22.87
CA ILE A 211 -6.52 4.02 22.56
C ILE A 211 -6.85 3.79 21.08
N VAL A 212 -7.83 4.48 20.51
CA VAL A 212 -8.17 4.37 19.08
C VAL A 212 -6.97 4.75 18.21
N TYR A 213 -6.32 5.90 18.45
CA TYR A 213 -5.10 6.27 17.72
C TYR A 213 -4.00 5.22 17.87
N ALA A 214 -3.74 4.75 19.10
CA ALA A 214 -2.71 3.76 19.37
C ALA A 214 -2.97 2.43 18.63
N VAL A 215 -4.23 1.97 18.61
CA VAL A 215 -4.61 0.75 17.89
C VAL A 215 -4.42 0.92 16.39
N LEU A 216 -4.90 2.03 15.81
CA LEU A 216 -4.74 2.32 14.37
C LEU A 216 -3.26 2.42 13.97
N ILE A 217 -2.43 3.09 14.77
CA ILE A 217 -0.99 3.17 14.50
C ILE A 217 -0.33 1.81 14.63
N GLY A 218 -0.62 1.02 15.67
CA GLY A 218 -0.08 -0.34 15.81
C GLY A 218 -0.44 -1.23 14.62
N PHE A 219 -1.65 -1.08 14.08
CA PHE A 219 -2.09 -1.74 12.85
C PHE A 219 -1.28 -1.27 11.62
N CYS A 220 -1.06 0.05 11.47
CA CYS A 220 -0.20 0.59 10.40
C CYS A 220 1.23 0.03 10.46
N LEU A 221 1.83 -0.04 11.65
CA LEU A 221 3.18 -0.60 11.85
C LEU A 221 3.24 -2.08 11.48
N THR A 222 2.20 -2.83 11.85
CA THR A 222 2.08 -4.26 11.50
C THR A 222 1.90 -4.47 10.00
N THR A 223 1.25 -3.52 9.33
CA THR A 223 1.05 -3.55 7.88
C THR A 223 2.32 -3.15 7.13
N LYS A 224 3.08 -2.16 7.63
CA LYS A 224 4.33 -1.72 7.03
C LYS A 224 5.15 -0.87 8.01
N ILE A 225 6.41 -1.24 8.25
CA ILE A 225 7.29 -0.51 9.19
C ILE A 225 7.58 0.94 8.79
N HIS A 226 7.54 1.25 7.49
CA HIS A 226 7.68 2.61 6.96
C HIS A 226 6.56 3.57 7.43
N SER A 227 5.54 3.06 8.11
CA SER A 227 4.50 3.84 8.77
C SER A 227 4.90 4.34 10.16
N PHE A 228 6.11 4.01 10.66
CA PHE A 228 6.62 4.49 11.95
C PHE A 228 6.51 6.01 12.16
N PRO A 229 6.80 6.86 11.16
CA PRO A 229 6.61 8.30 11.30
C PRO A 229 5.19 8.71 11.74
N LEU A 230 4.14 7.99 11.32
CA LEU A 230 2.76 8.27 11.71
C LEU A 230 2.53 8.14 13.23
N PHE A 231 3.37 7.40 13.95
CA PHE A 231 3.33 7.34 15.40
C PHE A 231 3.41 8.73 16.04
N PHE A 232 4.20 9.61 15.44
CA PHE A 232 4.45 10.94 15.98
C PHE A 232 3.27 11.91 15.77
N PHE A 233 2.33 11.61 14.88
CA PHE A 233 1.19 12.49 14.62
C PHE A 233 0.32 12.75 15.87
N PRO A 234 -0.34 11.75 16.46
CA PRO A 234 -1.08 11.97 17.71
C PRO A 234 -0.12 12.21 18.89
N PHE A 235 1.10 11.63 18.89
CA PHE A 235 2.06 11.80 19.99
C PHE A 235 2.46 13.25 20.23
N LEU A 236 2.67 14.02 19.15
CA LEU A 236 2.99 15.46 19.23
C LEU A 236 1.79 16.31 19.67
N MET A 237 0.56 15.80 19.51
CA MET A 237 -0.67 16.46 19.92
C MET A 237 -1.08 16.17 21.37
N ILE A 238 -0.66 15.03 21.92
CA ILE A 238 -0.86 14.64 23.33
C ILE A 238 0.09 15.48 24.21
N GLN A 239 -0.42 16.10 25.28
CA GLN A 239 0.39 16.93 26.18
C GLN A 239 0.77 16.18 27.45
N SER A 240 -0.16 15.41 28.02
CA SER A 240 0.07 14.64 29.25
C SER A 240 1.08 13.52 29.04
N VAL A 241 2.15 13.49 29.85
CA VAL A 241 3.15 12.42 29.84
C VAL A 241 2.51 11.06 30.12
N ARG A 242 1.56 10.98 31.05
CA ARG A 242 0.79 9.76 31.33
C ARG A 242 0.10 9.24 30.07
N ASN A 243 -0.51 10.15 29.30
CA ASN A 243 -1.22 9.79 28.07
C ASN A 243 -0.27 9.43 26.93
N LYS A 244 0.92 10.05 26.86
CA LYS A 244 1.98 9.63 25.93
C LYS A 244 2.46 8.21 26.23
N ILE A 245 2.63 7.87 27.51
CA ILE A 245 2.98 6.50 27.94
C ILE A 245 1.85 5.54 27.56
N LEU A 246 0.59 5.87 27.89
CA LEU A 246 -0.57 5.05 27.52
C LEU A 246 -0.63 4.81 26.01
N TYR A 247 -0.49 5.86 25.21
CA TYR A 247 -0.45 5.78 23.76
C TYR A 247 0.68 4.87 23.25
N SER A 248 1.89 5.05 23.76
CA SER A 248 3.07 4.31 23.33
C SER A 248 2.96 2.83 23.66
N VAL A 249 2.58 2.50 24.90
CA VAL A 249 2.38 1.12 25.35
C VAL A 249 1.23 0.46 24.59
N THR A 250 0.10 1.15 24.42
CA THR A 250 -1.04 0.61 23.66
C THR A 250 -0.69 0.39 22.19
N THR A 251 0.15 1.26 21.60
CA THR A 251 0.61 1.07 20.22
C THR A 251 1.48 -0.17 20.09
N LEU A 252 2.40 -0.37 21.05
CA LEU A 252 3.23 -1.57 21.10
C LEU A 252 2.39 -2.83 21.29
N LEU A 253 1.43 -2.83 22.22
CA LEU A 253 0.53 -3.96 22.44
C LEU A 253 -0.34 -4.24 21.21
N SER A 254 -0.82 -3.22 20.52
CA SER A 254 -1.55 -3.36 19.25
C SER A 254 -0.67 -3.98 18.16
N PHE A 255 0.56 -3.50 17.99
CA PHE A 255 1.53 -4.09 17.06
C PHE A 255 1.80 -5.57 17.36
N LEU A 256 2.05 -5.91 18.62
CA LEU A 256 2.25 -7.29 19.05
C LEU A 256 1.00 -8.12 18.77
N PHE A 257 -0.18 -7.63 19.14
CA PHE A 257 -1.46 -8.31 18.90
C PHE A 257 -1.67 -8.67 17.42
N PHE A 258 -1.49 -7.70 16.51
CA PHE A 258 -1.68 -7.94 15.08
C PHE A 258 -0.57 -8.79 14.44
N THR A 259 0.59 -8.92 15.09
CA THR A 259 1.68 -9.80 14.64
C THR A 259 1.68 -11.17 15.34
N ILE A 260 0.75 -11.46 16.26
CA ILE A 260 0.64 -12.77 16.94
C ILE A 260 0.72 -13.95 15.96
N PRO A 261 0.07 -13.93 14.77
CA PRO A 261 0.13 -15.06 13.84
C PRO A 261 1.55 -15.46 13.39
N ILE A 262 2.52 -14.55 13.51
CA ILE A 262 3.92 -14.80 13.13
C ILE A 262 4.86 -14.86 14.35
N TRP A 263 4.35 -15.07 15.56
CA TRP A 263 5.13 -15.05 16.80
C TRP A 263 6.37 -15.98 16.79
N VAL A 264 6.25 -17.16 16.18
CA VAL A 264 7.37 -18.11 16.01
C VAL A 264 8.53 -17.50 15.20
N SER A 265 8.23 -16.53 14.34
CA SER A 265 9.19 -15.83 13.49
C SER A 265 9.69 -14.51 14.08
N TYR A 266 9.28 -14.11 15.29
CA TYR A 266 9.71 -12.86 15.92
C TYR A 266 11.23 -12.68 15.98
N PRO A 267 12.05 -13.68 16.38
CA PRO A 267 13.50 -13.50 16.37
C PRO A 267 14.03 -13.07 15.01
N LYS A 268 13.58 -13.75 13.93
CA LYS A 268 13.98 -13.44 12.55
C LYS A 268 13.49 -12.07 12.10
N MET A 269 12.24 -11.71 12.42
CA MET A 269 11.67 -10.40 12.10
C MET A 269 12.46 -9.27 12.77
N PHE A 270 12.76 -9.39 14.07
CA PHE A 270 13.53 -8.38 14.81
C PHE A 270 14.98 -8.30 14.34
N THR A 271 15.62 -9.43 13.99
CA THR A 271 16.94 -9.43 13.34
C THR A 271 16.89 -8.67 12.02
N TRP A 272 15.88 -8.90 11.17
CA TRP A 272 15.72 -8.18 9.91
C TRP A 272 15.51 -6.66 10.12
N ILE A 273 14.70 -6.26 11.10
CA ILE A 273 14.51 -4.83 11.44
C ILE A 273 15.83 -4.21 11.91
N TYR A 274 16.60 -4.93 12.73
CA TYR A 274 17.90 -4.50 13.22
C TYR A 274 18.91 -4.31 12.08
N GLU A 275 19.00 -5.29 11.17
CA GLU A 275 19.84 -5.22 9.97
C GLU A 275 19.44 -4.03 9.09
N LEU A 276 18.14 -3.83 8.87
CA LEU A 276 17.61 -2.70 8.10
C LEU A 276 18.01 -1.34 8.70
N PHE A 277 18.12 -1.24 10.02
CA PHE A 277 18.48 0.01 10.70
C PHE A 277 19.99 0.28 10.66
N LEU A 278 20.82 -0.72 10.90
CA LEU A 278 22.27 -0.54 11.05
C LEU A 278 23.08 -0.67 9.76
N HIS A 279 22.54 -1.30 8.73
CA HIS A 279 23.25 -1.54 7.49
C HIS A 279 22.65 -0.74 6.33
N SER A 280 23.48 -0.52 5.31
CA SER A 280 23.10 0.11 4.05
C SER A 280 22.67 -0.95 3.04
N GLY A 281 22.41 -0.54 1.80
CA GLY A 281 22.02 -1.46 0.74
C GLY A 281 20.60 -2.02 0.86
N ARG A 282 20.19 -2.82 -0.13
CA ARG A 282 18.83 -3.37 -0.21
C ARG A 282 18.58 -4.35 0.93
N TYR A 283 17.54 -4.10 1.73
CA TYR A 283 17.14 -4.94 2.87
C TYR A 283 18.23 -5.10 3.94
N GLY A 284 19.12 -4.10 4.12
CA GLY A 284 20.16 -4.16 5.16
C GLY A 284 21.30 -5.14 4.88
N LYS A 285 21.47 -5.59 3.63
CA LYS A 285 22.54 -6.53 3.24
C LYS A 285 23.87 -5.86 2.86
N GLY A 286 23.96 -4.54 2.96
CA GLY A 286 25.17 -3.77 2.70
C GLY A 286 26.12 -3.75 3.90
N PRO A 287 27.21 -2.98 3.82
CA PRO A 287 28.09 -2.76 4.96
C PRO A 287 27.36 -2.10 6.14
N ALA A 288 27.96 -2.18 7.32
CA ALA A 288 27.50 -1.49 8.54
C ALA A 288 27.65 0.02 8.37
N ASP A 289 26.64 0.61 7.73
CA ASP A 289 26.52 2.03 7.45
C ASP A 289 25.04 2.41 7.52
N ILE A 290 24.72 3.39 8.36
CA ILE A 290 23.32 3.81 8.56
C ILE A 290 22.82 4.55 7.31
N VAL A 291 23.67 5.27 6.60
CA VAL A 291 23.27 6.09 5.44
C VAL A 291 24.38 6.11 4.39
N ASP A 292 24.10 5.52 3.22
CA ASP A 292 24.90 5.76 2.01
C ASP A 292 24.73 7.24 1.59
N LYS A 293 25.71 8.07 1.93
CA LYS A 293 25.65 9.53 1.71
C LYS A 293 25.41 9.89 0.26
N THR A 294 25.98 9.14 -0.69
CA THR A 294 25.84 9.40 -2.13
C THR A 294 24.40 9.16 -2.56
N MET A 295 23.85 8.00 -2.22
CA MET A 295 22.49 7.65 -2.63
C MET A 295 21.41 8.37 -1.82
N TYR A 296 21.68 8.75 -0.56
CA TYR A 296 20.69 9.39 0.30
C TYR A 296 20.23 10.74 -0.23
N PHE A 297 21.15 11.62 -0.64
CA PHE A 297 20.79 12.92 -1.22
C PHE A 297 20.11 12.76 -2.58
N VAL A 298 20.57 11.82 -3.41
CA VAL A 298 19.91 11.48 -4.69
C VAL A 298 18.47 11.02 -4.45
N ASN A 299 18.26 10.15 -3.47
CA ASN A 299 16.95 9.66 -3.06
C ASN A 299 16.06 10.77 -2.52
N LEU A 300 16.59 11.64 -1.65
CA LEU A 300 15.89 12.80 -1.09
C LEU A 300 15.39 13.73 -2.21
N ILE A 301 16.27 14.11 -3.14
CA ILE A 301 15.89 14.93 -4.30
C ILE A 301 14.91 14.16 -5.20
N GLY A 302 15.12 12.85 -5.37
CA GLY A 302 14.26 11.95 -6.14
C GLY A 302 12.82 11.92 -5.63
N ILE A 303 12.61 11.89 -4.31
CA ILE A 303 11.27 11.96 -3.69
C ILE A 303 10.55 13.23 -4.14
N PHE A 304 11.19 14.40 -3.98
CA PHE A 304 10.55 15.68 -4.33
C PHE A 304 10.30 15.84 -5.82
N LYS A 305 11.19 15.32 -6.68
CA LYS A 305 11.03 15.35 -8.14
C LYS A 305 9.93 14.41 -8.65
N THR A 306 9.81 13.22 -8.04
CA THR A 306 8.86 12.20 -8.50
C THR A 306 7.45 12.40 -7.97
N GLN A 307 7.27 13.14 -6.86
CA GLN A 307 5.97 13.48 -6.28
C GLN A 307 5.71 15.00 -6.27
N PRO A 308 5.54 15.66 -7.43
CA PRO A 308 5.41 17.12 -7.51
C PRO A 308 4.20 17.67 -6.73
N ILE A 309 3.06 16.97 -6.72
CA ILE A 309 1.87 17.39 -5.96
C ILE A 309 2.16 17.40 -4.46
N PHE A 310 2.72 16.30 -3.94
CA PHE A 310 3.13 16.18 -2.54
C PHE A 310 4.15 17.26 -2.16
N THR A 311 5.18 17.46 -2.98
CA THR A 311 6.18 18.54 -2.80
C THR A 311 5.52 19.92 -2.72
N GLY A 312 4.59 20.22 -3.63
CA GLY A 312 3.87 21.49 -3.64
C GLY A 312 3.06 21.72 -2.35
N ILE A 313 2.39 20.68 -1.84
CA ILE A 313 1.63 20.75 -0.58
C ILE A 313 2.58 20.98 0.61
N MET A 314 3.73 20.31 0.66
CA MET A 314 4.73 20.51 1.71
C MET A 314 5.30 21.93 1.69
N LEU A 315 5.63 22.46 0.50
CA LEU A 315 6.10 23.84 0.35
C LEU A 315 5.03 24.84 0.80
N ALA A 316 3.77 24.63 0.42
CA ALA A 316 2.67 25.46 0.88
C ALA A 316 2.49 25.40 2.41
N SER A 317 2.61 24.21 3.00
CA SER A 317 2.57 24.00 4.46
C SER A 317 3.69 24.79 5.15
N PHE A 318 4.92 24.67 4.64
CA PHE A 318 6.09 25.39 5.15
C PHE A 318 5.90 26.91 5.09
N LEU A 319 5.44 27.45 3.96
CA LEU A 319 5.17 28.88 3.79
C LEU A 319 4.11 29.37 4.80
N VAL A 320 3.01 28.63 4.96
CA VAL A 320 1.97 28.95 5.94
C VAL A 320 2.49 28.89 7.38
N LEU A 321 3.43 27.99 7.68
CA LEU A 321 4.05 27.87 9.00
C LEU A 321 5.06 28.98 9.33
N ILE A 322 5.68 29.63 8.32
CA ILE A 322 6.64 30.73 8.53
C ILE A 322 5.94 32.08 8.77
N VAL A 323 4.92 32.41 7.96
CA VAL A 323 4.14 33.67 8.06
C VAL A 323 3.71 34.08 9.50
N PRO A 324 3.34 33.16 10.41
CA PRO A 324 2.83 33.46 11.75
C PRO A 324 3.86 33.26 12.87
N PHE A 325 5.12 32.92 12.55
CA PHE A 325 6.18 32.71 13.56
C PHE A 325 6.32 33.91 14.52
N PHE A 326 5.86 35.09 14.09
CA PHE A 326 5.87 36.33 14.86
C PHE A 326 4.55 36.70 15.56
N LYS A 327 3.41 36.04 15.32
CA LYS A 327 2.09 36.54 15.82
C LYS A 327 1.02 35.50 16.25
N ARG A 328 1.18 34.18 16.06
CA ARG A 328 0.04 33.22 16.24
C ARG A 328 0.30 31.89 16.97
N GLY A 329 1.29 31.80 17.86
CA GLY A 329 1.70 30.56 18.56
C GLY A 329 0.63 29.81 19.39
N LYS A 330 -0.58 30.36 19.56
CA LYS A 330 -1.67 29.71 20.30
C LYS A 330 -2.74 29.02 19.45
N ASN A 331 -2.80 29.24 18.14
CA ASN A 331 -3.86 28.64 17.31
C ASN A 331 -3.59 27.15 17.05
N LEU A 332 -4.57 26.32 17.41
CA LEU A 332 -4.51 24.86 17.36
C LEU A 332 -4.33 24.30 15.93
N GLN A 333 -4.88 24.97 14.91
CA GLN A 333 -4.71 24.59 13.50
C GLN A 333 -3.24 24.66 13.06
N TYR A 334 -2.49 25.66 13.54
CA TYR A 334 -1.05 25.75 13.28
C TYR A 334 -0.28 24.61 13.96
N LYS A 335 -0.67 24.24 15.19
CA LYS A 335 -0.04 23.12 15.89
C LYS A 335 -0.27 21.80 15.15
N TYR A 336 -1.47 21.59 14.61
CA TYR A 336 -1.77 20.41 13.80
C TYR A 336 -1.02 20.42 12.48
N LEU A 337 -0.99 21.54 11.76
CA LEU A 337 -0.23 21.64 10.52
C LEU A 337 1.27 21.40 10.77
N LEU A 338 1.82 21.95 11.86
CA LEU A 338 3.21 21.73 12.25
C LEU A 338 3.46 20.25 12.59
N ALA A 339 2.57 19.60 13.34
CA ALA A 339 2.72 18.19 13.68
C ALA A 339 2.74 17.31 12.42
N ILE A 340 1.82 17.53 11.49
CA ILE A 340 1.76 16.77 10.23
C ILE A 340 3.01 17.04 9.38
N PHE A 341 3.42 18.30 9.25
CA PHE A 341 4.62 18.67 8.51
C PHE A 341 5.88 18.02 9.10
N MET A 342 6.04 18.01 10.42
CA MET A 342 7.17 17.35 11.10
C MET A 342 7.17 15.84 10.88
N VAL A 343 5.99 15.21 10.90
CA VAL A 343 5.81 13.78 10.60
C VAL A 343 6.17 13.46 9.15
N GLU A 344 5.77 14.30 8.20
CA GLU A 344 6.12 14.18 6.78
C GLU A 344 7.62 14.32 6.54
N ILE A 345 8.26 15.33 7.15
CA ILE A 345 9.73 15.51 7.08
C ILE A 345 10.45 14.29 7.65
N PHE A 346 10.03 13.80 8.82
CA PHE A 346 10.62 12.61 9.42
C PHE A 346 10.45 11.38 8.53
N ALA A 347 9.28 11.21 7.90
CA ALA A 347 9.04 10.12 6.95
C ALA A 347 9.95 10.19 5.73
N ILE A 348 10.11 11.37 5.14
CA ILE A 348 10.99 11.56 3.98
C ILE A 348 12.43 11.21 4.34
N LEU A 349 12.94 11.71 5.47
CA LEU A 349 14.30 11.40 5.91
C LEU A 349 14.51 9.90 6.12
N LEU A 350 13.55 9.21 6.74
CA LEU A 350 13.62 7.75 6.93
C LEU A 350 13.57 7.01 5.58
N ILE A 351 12.65 7.37 4.70
CA ILE A 351 12.46 6.71 3.40
C ILE A 351 13.64 6.96 2.46
N SER A 352 14.30 8.13 2.53
CA SER A 352 15.48 8.46 1.74
C SER A 352 16.63 7.46 1.92
N LYS A 353 16.72 6.78 3.07
CA LYS A 353 17.70 5.72 3.30
C LYS A 353 17.60 4.59 2.26
N GLN A 354 16.38 4.19 1.91
CA GLN A 354 16.13 3.10 0.95
C GLN A 354 14.94 3.45 0.07
N TYR A 355 15.05 4.52 -0.72
CA TYR A 355 13.90 5.05 -1.43
C TYR A 355 13.32 4.03 -2.42
N LYS A 356 12.05 3.69 -2.19
CA LYS A 356 11.15 3.19 -3.22
C LYS A 356 9.87 4.01 -3.16
N MET A 357 9.32 4.27 -4.33
CA MET A 357 8.17 5.16 -4.46
C MET A 357 6.95 4.73 -3.63
N HIS A 358 6.69 3.43 -3.52
CA HIS A 358 5.57 2.88 -2.74
C HIS A 358 5.79 2.93 -1.21
N TYR A 359 6.94 3.38 -0.73
CA TYR A 359 7.14 3.65 0.70
C TYR A 359 6.47 4.96 1.13
N LEU A 360 6.24 5.89 0.21
CA LEU A 360 5.56 7.16 0.49
C LEU A 360 4.04 7.01 0.72
N ILE A 361 3.46 5.84 0.42
CA ILE A 361 2.03 5.56 0.66
C ILE A 361 1.67 5.66 2.15
N SER A 362 2.63 5.45 3.05
CA SER A 362 2.41 5.61 4.49
C SER A 362 2.23 7.06 4.94
N ILE A 363 2.48 8.05 4.07
CA ILE A 363 2.50 9.46 4.49
C ILE A 363 1.73 10.41 3.57
N ILE A 364 1.72 10.18 2.25
CA ILE A 364 1.01 11.03 1.28
C ILE A 364 -0.46 11.30 1.67
N PRO A 365 -1.23 10.34 2.24
CA PRO A 365 -2.59 10.63 2.66
C PRO A 365 -2.73 11.74 3.70
N MET A 366 -1.73 11.95 4.56
CA MET A 366 -1.73 13.03 5.53
C MET A 366 -1.70 14.41 4.86
N SER A 367 -1.21 14.52 3.62
CA SER A 367 -1.19 15.78 2.89
C SER A 367 -2.58 16.32 2.55
N MET A 368 -3.63 15.49 2.60
CA MET A 368 -5.01 15.99 2.54
C MET A 368 -5.36 16.85 3.75
N LEU A 369 -4.87 16.49 4.94
CA LEU A 369 -5.03 17.30 6.14
C LEU A 369 -4.23 18.59 6.03
N ASN A 370 -3.04 18.58 5.40
CA ASN A 370 -2.29 19.81 5.13
C ASN A 370 -3.11 20.79 4.29
N ILE A 371 -3.66 20.34 3.16
CA ILE A 371 -4.48 21.18 2.27
C ILE A 371 -5.66 21.76 3.05
N TYR A 372 -6.38 20.91 3.79
CA TYR A 372 -7.51 21.32 4.63
C TYR A 372 -7.11 22.42 5.63
N LEU A 373 -6.02 22.20 6.39
CA LEU A 373 -5.55 23.15 7.41
C LEU A 373 -5.00 24.44 6.80
N ILE A 374 -4.29 24.36 5.67
CA ILE A 374 -3.79 25.53 4.91
C ILE A 374 -4.96 26.44 4.54
N PHE A 375 -6.04 25.89 3.95
CA PHE A 375 -7.20 26.69 3.58
C PHE A 375 -7.88 27.34 4.79
N LYS A 376 -8.00 26.60 5.91
CA LYS A 376 -8.52 27.16 7.16
C LYS A 376 -7.66 28.29 7.73
N LEU A 377 -6.34 28.18 7.62
CA LEU A 377 -5.39 29.17 8.16
C LEU A 377 -5.27 30.43 7.30
N ILE A 378 -5.39 30.32 5.97
CA ILE A 378 -5.32 31.45 5.05
C ILE A 378 -6.59 32.31 5.11
N ASN A 379 -7.73 31.74 5.53
CA ASN A 379 -9.00 32.43 5.84
C ASN A 379 -9.40 33.49 4.79
N ARG A 380 -9.34 33.14 3.50
CA ARG A 380 -9.86 33.95 2.39
C ARG A 380 -11.07 33.27 1.79
N ALA A 381 -12.21 33.39 2.48
CA ALA A 381 -13.47 32.70 2.16
C ALA A 381 -13.89 32.79 0.68
N GLN A 382 -13.59 33.91 0.01
CA GLN A 382 -13.95 34.12 -1.41
C GLN A 382 -13.14 33.26 -2.40
N TRP A 383 -11.90 32.88 -2.06
CA TRP A 383 -11.00 32.11 -2.95
C TRP A 383 -10.89 30.64 -2.58
N GLU A 384 -11.36 30.25 -1.39
CA GLU A 384 -11.24 28.89 -0.87
C GLU A 384 -11.90 27.85 -1.79
N LYS A 385 -13.18 28.02 -2.12
CA LYS A 385 -13.93 27.05 -2.93
C LYS A 385 -13.38 26.93 -4.37
N PRO A 386 -13.09 28.03 -5.08
CA PRO A 386 -12.44 27.96 -6.40
C PRO A 386 -11.08 27.25 -6.36
N MET A 387 -10.24 27.52 -5.35
CA MET A 387 -8.93 26.87 -5.23
C MET A 387 -9.04 25.37 -4.94
N ILE A 388 -9.97 24.96 -4.07
CA ILE A 388 -10.21 23.53 -3.81
C ILE A 388 -10.72 22.85 -5.07
N LEU A 389 -11.67 23.46 -5.79
CA LEU A 389 -12.20 22.89 -7.02
C LEU A 389 -11.11 22.77 -8.10
N PHE A 390 -10.30 23.82 -8.26
CA PHE A 390 -9.13 23.81 -9.14
C PHE A 390 -8.17 22.68 -8.77
N PHE A 391 -7.86 22.52 -7.49
CA PHE A 391 -6.99 21.45 -6.99
C PHE A 391 -7.56 20.05 -7.29
N ILE A 392 -8.87 19.84 -7.09
CA ILE A 392 -9.52 18.57 -7.41
C ILE A 392 -9.43 18.30 -8.92
N CYS A 393 -9.79 19.28 -9.75
CA CYS A 393 -9.76 19.15 -11.20
C CYS A 393 -8.35 18.84 -11.71
N ILE A 394 -7.33 19.58 -11.27
CA ILE A 394 -5.95 19.35 -11.71
C ILE A 394 -5.43 17.99 -11.24
N SER A 395 -5.75 17.57 -10.01
CA SER A 395 -5.33 16.26 -9.48
C SER A 395 -5.94 15.12 -10.29
N VAL A 396 -7.21 15.22 -10.67
CA VAL A 396 -7.88 14.23 -11.53
C VAL A 396 -7.28 14.23 -12.93
N LEU A 397 -7.11 15.41 -13.55
CA LEU A 397 -6.58 15.55 -14.92
C LEU A 397 -5.15 15.01 -15.07
N LEU A 398 -4.25 15.33 -14.12
CA LEU A 398 -2.87 14.83 -14.13
C LEU A 398 -2.77 13.31 -14.05
N ASN A 399 -3.80 12.66 -13.53
CA ASN A 399 -3.83 11.23 -13.25
C ASN A 399 -4.59 10.40 -14.30
N PHE A 400 -5.40 11.03 -15.14
CA PHE A 400 -6.18 10.35 -16.18
C PHE A 400 -5.30 9.89 -17.36
N ASN A 401 -4.19 10.58 -17.65
CA ASN A 401 -3.37 10.38 -18.87
C ASN A 401 -2.45 9.13 -18.88
N TYR A 402 -2.28 8.42 -17.77
CA TYR A 402 -1.29 7.34 -17.70
C TYR A 402 -1.78 5.99 -18.26
N HIS A 403 -3.08 5.67 -18.13
CA HIS A 403 -3.64 4.41 -18.66
C HIS A 403 -3.54 4.30 -20.18
N ILE A 404 -3.42 5.43 -20.88
CA ILE A 404 -3.34 5.49 -22.34
C ILE A 404 -1.90 5.23 -22.84
N SER A 405 -0.86 5.41 -22.01
CA SER A 405 0.52 5.57 -22.49
C SER A 405 1.49 4.41 -22.22
N LYS A 406 1.10 3.36 -21.48
CA LYS A 406 1.91 2.16 -21.34
C LYS A 406 1.14 0.91 -21.75
N PRO A 407 1.25 0.45 -23.01
CA PRO A 407 0.87 -0.92 -23.31
C PRO A 407 1.73 -1.84 -22.43
N TYR A 408 1.08 -2.60 -21.57
CA TYR A 408 1.72 -3.68 -20.84
C TYR A 408 2.21 -4.70 -21.88
N ASN A 409 3.48 -4.60 -22.25
CA ASN A 409 4.07 -5.31 -23.40
C ASN A 409 4.35 -6.79 -23.12
N THR A 410 4.03 -7.31 -21.93
CA THR A 410 4.24 -8.72 -21.58
C THR A 410 3.00 -9.53 -21.87
N LYS A 411 2.99 -10.19 -23.02
CA LYS A 411 2.04 -11.26 -23.32
C LYS A 411 2.37 -12.49 -22.45
N PRO A 412 1.39 -13.38 -22.18
CA PRO A 412 1.69 -14.65 -21.53
C PRO A 412 2.68 -15.43 -22.38
N ILE A 413 3.59 -16.12 -21.72
CA ILE A 413 4.61 -16.92 -22.39
C ILE A 413 3.97 -18.14 -23.05
N GLU A 414 4.20 -18.30 -24.35
CA GLU A 414 3.98 -19.57 -25.04
C GLU A 414 5.26 -20.42 -24.93
N THR A 415 5.15 -21.56 -24.23
CA THR A 415 6.26 -22.50 -24.05
C THR A 415 6.56 -23.27 -25.34
N GLU A 416 7.83 -23.52 -25.62
CA GLU A 416 8.21 -24.36 -26.76
C GLU A 416 8.05 -25.85 -26.41
N LYS A 417 7.28 -26.59 -27.22
CA LYS A 417 6.96 -28.02 -26.98
C LYS A 417 8.19 -28.94 -27.05
N ASN A 418 9.20 -28.58 -27.84
CA ASN A 418 10.39 -29.41 -28.09
C ASN A 418 11.64 -28.86 -27.39
N ALA A 419 11.46 -28.10 -26.32
CA ALA A 419 12.55 -27.51 -25.54
C ALA A 419 12.32 -27.72 -24.05
N LEU A 420 13.41 -27.71 -23.28
CA LEU A 420 13.35 -27.59 -21.84
C LEU A 420 13.09 -26.12 -21.49
N ASN A 421 11.90 -25.85 -20.95
CA ASN A 421 11.46 -24.50 -20.60
C ASN A 421 11.88 -24.18 -19.16
N ILE A 422 12.73 -23.17 -18.98
CA ILE A 422 13.20 -22.70 -17.68
C ILE A 422 12.62 -21.30 -17.42
N PHE A 423 11.91 -21.14 -16.32
CA PHE A 423 11.33 -19.85 -15.94
C PHE A 423 12.24 -19.11 -14.97
N SER A 424 12.47 -17.83 -15.23
CA SER A 424 13.22 -16.94 -14.35
C SER A 424 12.32 -15.80 -13.90
N TYR A 425 12.71 -15.13 -12.83
CA TYR A 425 12.05 -13.92 -12.35
C TYR A 425 11.75 -12.92 -13.47
N SER A 426 10.57 -12.34 -13.42
CA SER A 426 9.94 -11.48 -14.42
C SER A 426 9.48 -12.19 -15.70
N SER A 427 9.49 -13.53 -15.74
CA SER A 427 8.73 -14.27 -16.75
C SER A 427 7.23 -14.08 -16.51
N ALA A 428 6.47 -13.80 -17.56
CA ALA A 428 5.01 -13.69 -17.51
C ALA A 428 4.36 -15.09 -17.52
N ASP A 429 4.68 -15.90 -16.50
CA ASP A 429 4.22 -17.29 -16.33
C ASP A 429 3.76 -17.55 -14.90
N GLN A 430 2.61 -18.23 -14.75
CA GLN A 430 2.02 -18.55 -13.45
C GLN A 430 2.90 -19.49 -12.60
N ARG A 431 3.68 -20.39 -13.23
CA ARG A 431 4.56 -21.32 -12.51
C ARG A 431 5.69 -20.56 -11.82
N GLU A 432 6.27 -19.57 -12.49
CA GLU A 432 7.27 -18.71 -11.85
C GLU A 432 6.67 -17.86 -10.73
N ALA A 433 5.47 -17.32 -10.94
CA ALA A 433 4.77 -16.58 -9.89
C ALA A 433 4.56 -17.45 -8.63
N PHE A 434 4.21 -18.73 -8.81
CA PHE A 434 4.17 -19.70 -7.72
C PHE A 434 5.54 -20.00 -7.13
N PHE A 435 6.58 -20.22 -7.93
CA PHE A 435 7.92 -20.50 -7.42
C PHE A 435 8.44 -19.35 -6.56
N PHE A 436 8.28 -18.12 -7.04
CA PHE A 436 8.57 -16.90 -6.28
C PHE A 436 7.76 -16.83 -4.98
N GLY A 437 6.43 -16.93 -5.06
CA GLY A 437 5.54 -16.83 -3.90
C GLY A 437 5.81 -17.93 -2.87
N ASN A 438 6.07 -19.15 -3.32
CA ASN A 438 6.31 -20.32 -2.47
C ASN A 438 7.66 -20.21 -1.76
N GLY A 439 8.66 -19.56 -2.38
CA GLY A 439 9.89 -19.15 -1.71
C GLY A 439 9.63 -18.30 -0.46
N TYR A 440 8.66 -17.38 -0.54
CA TYR A 440 8.20 -16.59 0.62
C TYR A 440 7.20 -17.35 1.50
N ALA A 441 6.74 -18.53 1.13
CA ALA A 441 5.92 -19.42 1.94
C ALA A 441 6.72 -20.62 2.48
N LYS A 442 8.06 -20.50 2.55
CA LYS A 442 9.01 -21.54 3.02
C LYS A 442 8.95 -22.85 2.23
N MET A 443 8.59 -22.77 0.95
CA MET A 443 8.42 -23.90 0.05
C MET A 443 7.35 -24.91 0.49
N GLU A 444 6.43 -24.53 1.38
CA GLU A 444 5.38 -25.42 1.94
C GLU A 444 4.56 -26.13 0.86
N TRP A 445 4.33 -25.47 -0.29
CA TRP A 445 3.46 -25.99 -1.34
C TRP A 445 4.18 -26.75 -2.45
N ALA A 446 5.49 -27.03 -2.31
CA ALA A 446 6.30 -27.55 -3.40
C ALA A 446 5.83 -28.94 -3.90
N GLU A 447 5.46 -29.85 -3.01
CA GLU A 447 4.97 -31.19 -3.37
C GLU A 447 3.65 -31.13 -4.16
N MET A 448 2.68 -30.36 -3.66
CA MET A 448 1.39 -30.20 -4.33
C MET A 448 1.53 -29.45 -5.66
N LEU A 449 2.39 -28.42 -5.72
CA LEU A 449 2.72 -27.73 -6.97
C LEU A 449 3.38 -28.67 -7.97
N ASN A 450 4.25 -29.58 -7.54
CA ASN A 450 4.84 -30.59 -8.43
C ASN A 450 3.79 -31.58 -8.95
N SER A 451 2.79 -31.93 -8.15
CA SER A 451 1.67 -32.77 -8.59
C SER A 451 0.74 -32.07 -9.58
N ILE A 452 0.52 -30.76 -9.43
CA ILE A 452 -0.36 -29.97 -10.32
C ILE A 452 0.38 -29.55 -11.59
N TYR A 453 1.65 -29.17 -11.45
CA TYR A 453 2.54 -28.66 -12.49
C TYR A 453 3.85 -29.48 -12.50
N PRO A 454 3.82 -30.70 -13.05
CA PRO A 454 5.01 -31.54 -13.13
C PRO A 454 6.06 -30.95 -14.07
N GLU A 455 7.32 -31.41 -13.92
CA GLU A 455 8.43 -31.09 -14.83
C GLU A 455 8.69 -29.59 -15.01
N CYS A 456 8.56 -28.82 -13.93
CA CYS A 456 8.85 -27.39 -13.93
C CYS A 456 10.29 -27.11 -13.47
N TYR A 457 10.96 -26.24 -14.22
CA TYR A 457 12.33 -25.82 -13.97
C TYR A 457 12.42 -24.32 -13.84
N PHE A 458 13.12 -23.87 -12.81
CA PHE A 458 13.25 -22.47 -12.44
C PHE A 458 14.71 -22.06 -12.39
N TYR A 459 14.94 -20.79 -12.66
CA TYR A 459 16.23 -20.17 -12.50
C TYR A 459 16.16 -19.06 -11.43
N ASN A 460 16.83 -19.30 -10.30
CA ASN A 460 16.92 -18.33 -9.22
C ASN A 460 18.07 -17.35 -9.47
N GLN A 461 17.73 -16.20 -10.05
CA GLN A 461 18.68 -15.12 -10.36
C GLN A 461 19.37 -14.45 -9.17
N TRP A 462 18.93 -14.71 -7.93
CA TRP A 462 19.55 -14.13 -6.73
C TRP A 462 20.55 -15.07 -6.07
N LYS A 463 20.35 -16.38 -6.24
CA LYS A 463 21.25 -17.43 -5.75
C LYS A 463 22.16 -17.99 -6.83
N ASN A 464 21.92 -17.65 -8.10
CA ASN A 464 22.57 -18.25 -9.27
C ASN A 464 22.43 -19.77 -9.31
N THR A 465 21.22 -20.27 -9.01
CA THR A 465 20.93 -21.71 -8.98
C THR A 465 19.79 -22.08 -9.92
N TYR A 466 19.84 -23.30 -10.46
CA TYR A 466 18.70 -23.95 -11.08
C TYR A 466 17.92 -24.73 -10.04
N ASN A 467 16.60 -24.75 -10.18
CA ASN A 467 15.70 -25.31 -9.20
C ASN A 467 14.54 -26.07 -9.84
N THR A 468 14.11 -27.14 -9.17
CA THR A 468 12.71 -27.61 -9.24
C THR A 468 11.90 -26.89 -8.16
N TRP A 469 10.68 -27.33 -7.85
CA TRP A 469 9.85 -26.70 -6.82
C TRP A 469 10.50 -26.63 -5.43
N ASP A 470 11.25 -27.65 -5.01
CA ASP A 470 11.84 -27.79 -3.67
C ASP A 470 13.36 -27.98 -3.65
N LYS A 471 13.98 -28.35 -4.78
CA LYS A 471 15.39 -28.75 -4.84
C LYS A 471 16.21 -27.86 -5.76
N SER A 472 17.49 -27.74 -5.47
CA SER A 472 18.46 -27.19 -6.42
C SER A 472 18.98 -28.32 -7.31
N ILE A 473 19.23 -28.00 -8.58
CA ILE A 473 19.76 -28.93 -9.57
C ILE A 473 20.99 -28.33 -10.25
N GLU A 474 21.90 -29.19 -10.67
CA GLU A 474 23.12 -28.80 -11.38
C GLU A 474 22.79 -28.44 -12.84
N ALA A 475 23.46 -27.42 -13.39
CA ALA A 475 23.23 -26.97 -14.76
C ALA A 475 23.47 -28.08 -15.80
N ASP A 476 24.47 -28.94 -15.59
CA ASP A 476 24.80 -30.03 -16.51
C ASP A 476 23.72 -31.11 -16.57
N SER A 477 22.95 -31.28 -15.48
CA SER A 477 21.83 -32.21 -15.46
C SER A 477 20.71 -31.79 -16.40
N LEU A 478 20.49 -30.48 -16.60
CA LEU A 478 19.48 -29.95 -17.51
C LEU A 478 19.79 -30.28 -18.97
N ARG A 479 21.07 -30.26 -19.36
CA ARG A 479 21.52 -30.60 -20.72
C ARG A 479 21.28 -32.07 -21.06
N LYS A 480 21.31 -32.95 -20.05
CA LYS A 480 20.99 -34.38 -20.22
C LYS A 480 19.50 -34.62 -20.48
N ILE A 481 18.64 -33.69 -20.06
CA ILE A 481 17.18 -33.77 -20.25
C ILE A 481 16.81 -33.33 -21.67
N ASN A 482 17.35 -32.20 -22.14
CA ASN A 482 17.13 -31.72 -23.50
C ASN A 482 18.31 -30.86 -23.98
N SER A 483 18.74 -31.06 -25.22
CA SER A 483 19.79 -30.25 -25.84
C SER A 483 19.33 -28.84 -26.22
N ARG A 484 18.02 -28.62 -26.37
CA ARG A 484 17.39 -27.32 -26.61
C ARG A 484 16.80 -26.78 -25.32
N ILE A 485 17.47 -25.79 -24.72
CA ILE A 485 17.04 -25.15 -23.47
C ILE A 485 16.62 -23.70 -23.74
N ILE A 486 15.44 -23.33 -23.27
CA ILE A 486 14.92 -21.97 -23.41
C ILE A 486 14.65 -21.39 -22.04
N VAL A 487 15.25 -20.24 -21.78
CA VAL A 487 15.04 -19.48 -20.56
C VAL A 487 14.12 -18.31 -20.83
N TYR A 488 13.10 -18.18 -19.99
CA TYR A 488 12.14 -17.10 -20.01
C TYR A 488 12.45 -16.09 -18.90
N GLY A 489 12.70 -14.82 -19.23
CA GLY A 489 13.09 -13.80 -18.25
C GLY A 489 13.65 -12.53 -18.89
N ARG A 490 14.38 -11.69 -18.15
CA ARG A 490 15.02 -10.47 -18.71
C ARG A 490 16.52 -10.68 -18.99
N LYS A 491 16.97 -10.30 -20.20
CA LYS A 491 18.34 -10.50 -20.75
C LYS A 491 19.49 -10.14 -19.80
N ALA A 492 19.42 -8.96 -19.18
CA ALA A 492 20.54 -8.35 -18.48
C ALA A 492 21.12 -9.23 -17.35
N LYS A 493 20.30 -10.11 -16.77
CA LYS A 493 20.74 -11.03 -15.72
C LYS A 493 21.14 -12.41 -16.23
N LEU A 494 20.67 -12.81 -17.41
CA LEU A 494 21.01 -14.09 -18.03
C LEU A 494 22.45 -14.09 -18.59
N GLN A 495 22.93 -12.93 -19.07
CA GLN A 495 24.31 -12.78 -19.57
C GLN A 495 25.38 -12.98 -18.48
N LEU A 496 25.07 -12.71 -17.21
CA LEU A 496 26.01 -12.94 -16.11
C LEU A 496 26.27 -14.43 -15.84
N LEU A 497 25.42 -15.33 -16.36
CA LEU A 497 25.39 -16.73 -15.92
C LEU A 497 26.14 -17.72 -16.78
N TYR A 498 26.25 -17.43 -18.06
CA TYR A 498 26.78 -18.35 -19.06
C TYR A 498 28.01 -17.75 -19.71
N GLN A 499 29.00 -17.39 -18.88
CA GLN A 499 30.28 -16.82 -19.34
C GLN A 499 31.02 -17.75 -20.33
N SER A 500 30.61 -19.02 -20.44
CA SER A 500 31.15 -20.04 -21.35
C SER A 500 30.18 -20.59 -22.39
N THR A 501 28.95 -20.05 -22.54
CA THR A 501 27.93 -20.61 -23.45
C THR A 501 27.22 -19.53 -24.27
N GLU A 502 26.97 -19.82 -25.55
CA GLU A 502 26.32 -18.86 -26.45
C GLU A 502 24.82 -18.73 -26.10
N VAL A 503 24.44 -17.59 -25.50
CA VAL A 503 23.05 -17.24 -25.23
C VAL A 503 22.50 -16.44 -26.41
N VAL A 504 21.63 -17.05 -27.20
CA VAL A 504 20.94 -16.39 -28.32
C VAL A 504 19.64 -15.80 -27.84
N GLN A 505 19.51 -14.48 -27.91
CA GLN A 505 18.25 -13.80 -27.65
C GLN A 505 17.27 -14.08 -28.79
N LEU A 506 16.16 -14.74 -28.49
CA LEU A 506 15.08 -14.96 -29.47
C LEU A 506 14.15 -13.74 -29.53
N ASP A 507 13.84 -13.15 -28.37
CA ASP A 507 13.13 -11.87 -28.25
C ASP A 507 13.41 -11.17 -26.90
N SER A 508 12.64 -10.15 -26.53
CA SER A 508 12.83 -9.39 -25.27
C SER A 508 12.69 -10.23 -24.00
N THR A 509 12.08 -11.42 -24.09
CA THR A 509 11.72 -12.29 -22.95
C THR A 509 12.22 -13.73 -23.08
N ARG A 510 12.68 -14.16 -24.26
CA ARG A 510 13.11 -15.54 -24.54
C ARG A 510 14.57 -15.62 -24.97
N PHE A 511 15.27 -16.60 -24.41
CA PHE A 511 16.70 -16.83 -24.63
C PHE A 511 16.94 -18.32 -24.87
N LEU A 512 17.53 -18.63 -26.02
CA LEU A 512 18.01 -19.97 -26.33
C LEU A 512 19.43 -20.11 -25.78
N ILE A 513 19.65 -21.17 -24.99
CA ILE A 513 21.00 -21.58 -24.60
C ILE A 513 21.47 -22.60 -25.64
N LYS A 514 22.50 -22.23 -26.40
CA LYS A 514 23.19 -23.17 -27.29
C LYS A 514 24.26 -23.95 -26.51
N PRO A 515 24.60 -25.18 -26.94
CA PRO A 515 25.60 -26.04 -26.32
C PRO A 515 26.94 -25.36 -26.06
#